data_AF-A0A2A4V4M5-F1
#
_entry.id   AF-A0A2A4V4M5-F1
#
_cell.length_a   1.000
_cell.length_b   1.000
_cell.length_c   1.000
_cell.angle_alpha   90.00
_cell.angle_beta   90.00
_cell.angle_gamma   90.00
#
_symmetry.space_group_name_H-M   'P 1'
#
loop_
_entity.id
_entity.type
_entity.pdbx_description
1 polymer ?
#
loop_
_entity_poly.entity_id
_entity_poly.type
_entity_poly.pdbx_seq_one_letter_code
_entity_poly.pdbx_strand_id
1 'polypeptide(L)'
;MSAYDAADLAAQTKAGDDTALAKQEKKFYKEYLDDTGLKQYMGSGNNDVIQVNMKLIDGGDTIATPLVQQLRGSKKGTKTVVGNETKMHASDFLMRPNWVRDGVTIDKAQTQKSYIDLLRARKETLKDSARDIAFYNCLEAFTSVGKKEANYDAKESVPQTNPIATATNTEKSAWQDGNGDRVFFNAANGIKVAGDFDGSITALQAASQPTASQVLNKIKDEAQRRNRITGPTSRYAIRPIRGSGNRKEFLVLVGTKVFNWIENDEEIKEFYKHAARNGIKNNRYFQDGDIKYKGLNIREIPEMDEFNIASDIGTINFCGAQSLALAVGQRLRHTKRDETDYGFISGVGFEELYSYEKPFYGDKNVDEIAPPMKQMNMINCFVKLD
;
A
#
# COMPACT_ATOMS: atom_id res chain seq x y z
N MET A 1 -77.68 -11.29 43.69
CA MET A 1 -76.74 -10.24 43.24
C MET A 1 -75.88 -9.83 44.42
N SER A 2 -74.63 -10.30 44.45
CA SER A 2 -73.51 -9.51 44.95
C SER A 2 -72.48 -9.52 43.83
N ALA A 3 -71.97 -8.35 43.52
CA ALA A 3 -71.39 -7.98 42.25
C ALA A 3 -70.16 -8.82 41.88
N TYR A 4 -70.12 -9.28 40.62
CA TYR A 4 -68.87 -9.50 39.93
C TYR A 4 -68.13 -8.16 39.91
N ASP A 5 -67.02 -8.08 40.63
CA ASP A 5 -66.16 -6.91 40.65
C ASP A 5 -65.58 -6.70 39.25
N ALA A 6 -65.79 -5.50 38.71
CA ALA A 6 -65.56 -5.13 37.33
C ALA A 6 -64.08 -4.79 37.06
N ALA A 7 -63.17 -5.57 37.62
CA ALA A 7 -61.72 -5.44 37.42
C ALA A 7 -61.13 -6.58 36.57
N ASP A 8 -61.92 -7.58 36.16
CA ASP A 8 -61.46 -8.70 35.34
C ASP A 8 -61.40 -8.35 33.83
N LEU A 9 -60.89 -7.15 33.54
CA LEU A 9 -60.62 -6.68 32.19
C LEU A 9 -59.22 -7.15 31.77
N ALA A 10 -59.18 -8.36 31.18
CA ALA A 10 -58.06 -8.91 30.43
C ALA A 10 -56.70 -8.99 31.16
N ALA A 11 -56.63 -9.73 32.26
CA ALA A 11 -55.35 -10.17 32.81
C ALA A 11 -54.70 -11.21 31.86
N GLN A 12 -54.00 -10.75 30.83
CA GLN A 12 -53.19 -11.62 29.98
C GLN A 12 -52.10 -12.28 30.84
N THR A 13 -52.06 -13.61 30.84
CA THR A 13 -51.01 -14.39 31.48
C THR A 13 -49.66 -14.00 30.87
N LYS A 14 -48.79 -13.37 31.66
CA LYS A 14 -47.43 -13.04 31.23
C LYS A 14 -46.53 -14.26 31.46
N ALA A 15 -45.63 -14.55 30.53
CA ALA A 15 -44.57 -15.51 30.79
C ALA A 15 -43.79 -15.03 32.02
N GLY A 16 -43.62 -15.90 33.03
CA GLY A 16 -42.72 -15.62 34.15
C GLY A 16 -41.29 -15.47 33.64
N ASP A 17 -40.45 -14.72 34.34
CA ASP A 17 -39.11 -14.33 33.87
C ASP A 17 -38.22 -15.54 33.47
N ASP A 18 -38.45 -16.72 34.05
CA ASP A 18 -37.76 -17.99 33.72
C ASP A 18 -38.44 -18.85 32.63
N THR A 19 -39.59 -18.43 32.10
CA THR A 19 -40.37 -19.16 31.06
C THR A 19 -40.35 -18.47 29.69
N ALA A 20 -39.61 -17.37 29.56
CA ALA A 20 -39.43 -16.69 28.29
C ALA A 20 -38.55 -17.53 27.35
N LEU A 21 -39.11 -17.90 26.19
CA LEU A 21 -38.39 -18.65 25.15
C LEU A 21 -37.29 -17.79 24.51
N ALA A 22 -36.04 -17.95 24.95
CA ALA A 22 -34.88 -17.35 24.29
C ALA A 22 -34.59 -18.07 22.97
N LYS A 23 -35.08 -17.54 21.85
CA LYS A 23 -34.69 -17.97 20.49
C LYS A 23 -33.37 -17.31 20.12
N GLN A 24 -32.30 -18.09 19.99
CA GLN A 24 -30.99 -17.61 19.56
C GLN A 24 -30.85 -17.71 18.03
N GLU A 25 -30.27 -16.70 17.38
CA GLU A 25 -29.99 -16.72 15.95
C GLU A 25 -28.69 -17.47 15.64
N LYS A 26 -28.70 -18.31 14.60
CA LYS A 26 -27.50 -19.06 14.15
C LYS A 26 -26.54 -18.21 13.31
N LYS A 27 -26.98 -17.04 12.86
CA LYS A 27 -26.17 -16.10 12.09
C LYS A 27 -25.36 -15.26 13.07
N PHE A 28 -24.09 -15.06 12.77
CA PHE A 28 -23.19 -14.23 13.55
C PHE A 28 -22.83 -12.99 12.74
N TYR A 29 -22.72 -11.85 13.43
CA TYR A 29 -22.23 -10.61 12.85
C TYR A 29 -20.70 -10.59 12.94
N LYS A 30 -20.07 -9.89 12.00
CA LYS A 30 -18.62 -9.67 11.98
C LYS A 30 -18.35 -8.17 11.99
N GLU A 31 -17.13 -7.83 12.39
CA GLU A 31 -16.63 -6.47 12.21
C GLU A 31 -16.54 -6.10 10.72
N TYR A 32 -16.66 -4.80 10.46
CA TYR A 32 -16.45 -4.27 9.13
C TYR A 32 -14.95 -4.28 8.83
N LEU A 33 -14.58 -4.86 7.69
CA LEU A 33 -13.23 -4.85 7.17
C LEU A 33 -13.28 -4.20 5.80
N ASP A 34 -12.47 -3.16 5.61
CA ASP A 34 -12.40 -2.44 4.35
C ASP A 34 -11.92 -3.37 3.22
N ASP A 35 -12.63 -3.37 2.10
CA ASP A 35 -12.08 -4.00 0.90
C ASP A 35 -10.91 -3.13 0.44
N THR A 36 -9.70 -3.68 0.56
CA THR A 36 -8.38 -3.08 0.31
C THR A 36 -8.27 -2.07 -0.83
N GLY A 37 -9.19 -2.08 -1.81
CA GLY A 37 -9.33 -1.01 -2.81
C GLY A 37 -8.20 -0.91 -3.83
N LEU A 38 -7.08 -1.57 -3.53
CA LEU A 38 -5.84 -1.65 -4.28
C LEU A 38 -5.86 -2.78 -5.32
N LYS A 39 -6.78 -3.75 -5.17
CA LYS A 39 -6.91 -4.90 -6.08
C LYS A 39 -7.09 -4.49 -7.55
N GLN A 40 -7.78 -3.37 -7.81
CA GLN A 40 -7.96 -2.84 -9.17
C GLN A 40 -6.65 -2.33 -9.83
N TYR A 41 -5.60 -2.13 -9.03
CA TYR A 41 -4.28 -1.67 -9.49
C TYR A 41 -3.24 -2.80 -9.50
N MET A 42 -3.65 -4.04 -9.19
CA MET A 42 -2.83 -5.24 -9.20
C MET A 42 -3.04 -6.03 -10.50
N GLY A 43 -1.95 -6.37 -11.17
CA GLY A 43 -2.00 -7.24 -12.34
C GLY A 43 -0.62 -7.55 -12.90
N SER A 44 -0.58 -8.35 -13.96
CA SER A 44 0.65 -8.71 -14.68
C SER A 44 0.91 -7.84 -15.90
N GLY A 45 0.04 -6.86 -16.17
CA GLY A 45 0.16 -5.94 -17.28
C GLY A 45 1.17 -4.85 -16.97
N ASN A 46 1.96 -4.43 -17.97
CA ASN A 46 3.02 -3.42 -17.80
C ASN A 46 2.55 -2.03 -17.29
N ASN A 47 1.24 -1.79 -17.24
CA ASN A 47 0.65 -0.53 -16.80
C ASN A 47 0.04 -0.61 -15.38
N ASP A 48 0.05 -1.80 -14.77
CA ASP A 48 -0.45 -1.99 -13.41
C ASP A 48 0.53 -1.39 -12.39
N VAL A 49 0.00 -0.78 -11.32
CA VAL A 49 0.83 -0.16 -10.27
C VAL A 49 1.59 -1.21 -9.49
N ILE A 50 0.89 -2.30 -9.14
CA ILE A 50 1.44 -3.44 -8.42
C ILE A 50 1.59 -4.60 -9.42
N GLN A 51 2.83 -4.95 -9.75
CA GLN A 51 3.15 -6.02 -10.70
C GLN A 51 3.11 -7.38 -10.03
N VAL A 52 2.20 -8.25 -10.48
CA VAL A 52 2.05 -9.59 -9.91
C VAL A 52 2.87 -10.60 -10.71
N ASN A 53 3.86 -11.18 -10.04
CA ASN A 53 4.73 -12.22 -10.58
C ASN A 53 4.43 -13.57 -9.89
N MET A 54 3.85 -14.50 -10.64
CA MET A 54 3.44 -15.83 -10.14
C MET A 54 4.41 -16.97 -10.53
N LYS A 55 5.66 -16.65 -10.85
CA LYS A 55 6.62 -17.62 -11.42
C LYS A 55 7.18 -18.65 -10.42
N LEU A 56 6.85 -18.53 -9.13
CA LEU A 56 7.33 -19.44 -8.07
C LEU A 56 6.41 -20.62 -7.80
N ILE A 57 5.25 -20.70 -8.47
CA ILE A 57 4.28 -21.78 -8.27
C ILE A 57 4.88 -23.15 -8.63
N ASP A 58 5.79 -23.20 -9.61
CA ASP A 58 6.46 -24.42 -10.06
C ASP A 58 7.73 -24.76 -9.27
N GLY A 59 8.01 -24.02 -8.18
CA GLY A 59 9.19 -24.18 -7.33
C GLY A 59 10.28 -23.14 -7.54
N GLY A 60 11.08 -22.91 -6.49
CA GLY A 60 12.14 -21.91 -6.44
C GLY A 60 12.11 -21.15 -5.11
N ASP A 61 13.16 -20.38 -4.84
CA ASP A 61 13.29 -19.55 -3.62
C ASP A 61 13.11 -18.06 -3.92
N THR A 62 13.58 -17.59 -5.08
CA THR A 62 13.58 -16.16 -5.42
C THR A 62 12.98 -15.88 -6.81
N ILE A 63 12.29 -14.75 -6.95
CA ILE A 63 11.86 -14.20 -8.24
C ILE A 63 12.80 -13.07 -8.63
N ALA A 64 13.48 -13.23 -9.76
CA ALA A 64 14.18 -12.14 -10.42
C ALA A 64 13.21 -11.37 -11.33
N THR A 65 13.03 -10.08 -11.04
CA THR A 65 12.32 -9.14 -11.90
C THR A 65 13.36 -8.30 -12.65
N PRO A 66 13.54 -8.49 -13.97
CA PRO A 66 14.51 -7.71 -14.72
C PRO A 66 14.01 -6.28 -14.91
N LEU A 67 14.85 -5.31 -14.57
CA LEU A 67 14.61 -3.88 -14.68
C LEU A 67 15.51 -3.30 -15.76
N VAL A 68 14.91 -2.67 -16.77
CA VAL A 68 15.64 -2.01 -17.85
C VAL A 68 15.43 -0.52 -17.78
N GLN A 69 16.52 0.23 -17.84
CA GLN A 69 16.49 1.69 -17.82
C GLN A 69 16.38 2.26 -19.24
N GLN A 70 15.84 3.48 -19.35
CA GLN A 70 15.79 4.18 -20.64
C GLN A 70 17.21 4.44 -21.17
N LEU A 71 17.41 4.27 -22.49
CA LEU A 71 18.68 4.59 -23.14
C LEU A 71 19.05 6.08 -22.95
N ARG A 72 20.28 6.34 -22.49
CA ARG A 72 20.81 7.69 -22.21
C ARG A 72 22.04 7.97 -23.04
N GLY A 73 22.10 9.12 -23.70
CA GLY A 73 23.26 9.47 -24.50
C GLY A 73 22.96 10.51 -25.57
N SER A 74 24.03 11.16 -26.02
CA SER A 74 24.00 12.23 -27.02
C SER A 74 23.72 11.69 -28.42
N LYS A 75 23.12 12.54 -29.26
CA LYS A 75 22.92 12.24 -30.67
C LYS A 75 24.30 12.01 -31.32
N LYS A 76 24.46 10.90 -32.03
CA LYS A 76 25.63 10.64 -32.87
C LYS A 76 25.23 11.15 -34.26
N GLY A 77 25.82 12.25 -34.70
CA GLY A 77 25.53 12.86 -36.02
C GLY A 77 26.03 11.98 -37.16
N THR A 78 26.79 12.54 -38.10
CA THR A 78 27.43 11.81 -39.20
C THR A 78 28.59 10.90 -38.78
N LYS A 79 28.88 10.76 -37.48
CA LYS A 79 29.94 9.88 -36.97
C LYS A 79 29.55 8.42 -37.12
N THR A 80 30.54 7.54 -37.30
CA THR A 80 30.32 6.10 -37.26
C THR A 80 29.72 5.70 -35.92
N VAL A 81 28.63 4.92 -35.98
CA VAL A 81 27.94 4.42 -34.79
C VAL A 81 28.75 3.32 -34.11
N VAL A 82 29.50 2.55 -34.89
CA VAL A 82 30.44 1.53 -34.40
C VAL A 82 31.55 2.19 -33.58
N GLY A 83 31.72 1.76 -32.33
CA GLY A 83 32.65 2.32 -31.34
C GLY A 83 32.12 3.56 -30.59
N ASN A 84 30.93 4.06 -30.96
CA ASN A 84 30.26 5.20 -30.33
C ASN A 84 28.88 4.83 -29.77
N GLU A 85 28.65 3.54 -29.52
CA GLU A 85 27.39 2.99 -29.05
C GLU A 85 27.01 3.57 -27.69
N THR A 86 25.70 3.52 -27.42
CA THR A 86 25.16 3.96 -26.15
C THR A 86 24.92 2.74 -25.26
N LYS A 87 25.46 2.74 -24.05
CA LYS A 87 25.27 1.64 -23.09
C LYS A 87 23.80 1.58 -22.64
N MET A 88 23.24 0.38 -22.66
CA MET A 88 21.96 0.07 -22.03
C MET A 88 22.24 -0.53 -20.66
N HIS A 89 21.57 -0.02 -19.63
CA HIS A 89 21.72 -0.53 -18.27
C HIS A 89 20.50 -1.38 -17.92
N ALA A 90 20.77 -2.61 -17.49
CA ALA A 90 19.80 -3.57 -17.00
C ALA A 90 20.28 -4.08 -15.64
N SER A 91 19.34 -4.24 -14.71
CA SER A 91 19.58 -4.71 -13.35
C SER A 91 18.46 -5.66 -12.98
N ASP A 92 18.75 -6.68 -12.17
CA ASP A 92 17.72 -7.57 -11.65
C ASP A 92 17.32 -7.15 -10.23
N PHE A 93 16.02 -7.18 -9.94
CA PHE A 93 15.49 -7.04 -8.59
C PHE A 93 15.02 -8.40 -8.10
N LEU A 94 15.67 -8.89 -7.04
CA LEU A 94 15.43 -10.21 -6.47
C LEU A 94 14.46 -10.11 -5.30
N MET A 95 13.32 -10.77 -5.40
CA MET A 95 12.32 -10.89 -4.34
C MET A 95 12.30 -12.30 -3.77
N ARG A 96 12.19 -12.44 -2.46
CA ARG A 96 12.07 -13.74 -1.78
C ARG A 96 10.75 -13.82 -1.01
N PRO A 97 9.74 -14.53 -1.52
CA PRO A 97 8.51 -14.78 -0.78
C PRO A 97 8.74 -15.50 0.54
N ASN A 98 7.85 -15.23 1.50
CA ASN A 98 7.81 -15.90 2.79
C ASN A 98 6.43 -16.51 3.04
N TRP A 99 6.41 -17.50 3.92
CA TRP A 99 5.18 -18.20 4.28
C TRP A 99 4.40 -17.36 5.29
N VAL A 100 3.16 -17.03 4.98
CA VAL A 100 2.21 -16.39 5.91
C VAL A 100 1.15 -17.41 6.28
N ARG A 101 1.04 -17.73 7.56
CA ARG A 101 0.18 -18.82 8.06
C ARG A 101 -0.43 -18.43 9.40
N ASP A 102 -1.66 -18.85 9.62
CA ASP A 102 -2.33 -18.78 10.92
C ASP A 102 -3.35 -19.91 11.05
N GLY A 103 -3.72 -20.27 12.28
CA GLY A 103 -4.66 -21.35 12.55
C GLY A 103 -5.29 -21.28 13.93
N VAL A 104 -6.54 -21.77 14.00
CA VAL A 104 -7.33 -21.78 15.23
C VAL A 104 -7.78 -23.20 15.56
N THR A 105 -7.64 -23.58 16.83
CA THR A 105 -8.00 -24.90 17.37
C THR A 105 -9.27 -24.85 18.21
N ILE A 106 -9.99 -25.97 18.31
CA ILE A 106 -11.14 -26.15 19.20
C ILE A 106 -11.21 -27.55 19.75
N ASP A 107 -11.59 -27.60 21.02
CA ASP A 107 -11.88 -28.84 21.71
C ASP A 107 -13.35 -29.22 21.51
N LYS A 108 -13.59 -30.52 21.42
CA LYS A 108 -14.92 -31.09 21.21
C LYS A 108 -15.95 -30.63 22.26
N ALA A 109 -15.51 -30.41 23.49
CA ALA A 109 -16.34 -29.89 24.57
C ALA A 109 -16.88 -28.46 24.29
N GLN A 110 -16.06 -27.60 23.67
CA GLN A 110 -16.48 -26.24 23.31
C GLN A 110 -17.39 -26.24 22.08
N THR A 111 -17.16 -27.16 21.15
CA THR A 111 -18.04 -27.35 19.98
C THR A 111 -19.44 -27.77 20.40
N GLN A 112 -19.57 -28.67 21.38
CA GLN A 112 -20.88 -29.12 21.89
C GLN A 112 -21.63 -28.04 22.69
N LYS A 113 -20.90 -27.15 23.37
CA LYS A 113 -21.50 -26.04 24.12
C LYS A 113 -21.96 -24.89 23.22
N SER A 114 -21.37 -24.77 22.03
CA SER A 114 -21.65 -23.66 21.14
C SER A 114 -22.92 -23.88 20.33
N TYR A 115 -23.77 -22.86 20.29
CA TYR A 115 -24.97 -22.83 19.44
C TYR A 115 -24.64 -22.56 17.96
N ILE A 116 -23.50 -21.93 17.68
CA ILE A 116 -23.05 -21.58 16.33
C ILE A 116 -22.09 -22.63 15.77
N ASP A 117 -22.05 -22.75 14.44
CA ASP A 117 -21.03 -23.56 13.76
C ASP A 117 -19.68 -22.82 13.81
N LEU A 118 -18.97 -23.02 14.92
CA LEU A 118 -17.67 -22.42 15.16
C LEU A 118 -16.67 -22.78 14.06
N LEU A 119 -16.78 -23.96 13.44
CA LEU A 119 -15.85 -24.40 12.40
C LEU A 119 -16.02 -23.56 11.13
N ARG A 120 -17.28 -23.32 10.71
CA ARG A 120 -17.55 -22.42 9.59
C ARG A 120 -17.17 -20.98 9.91
N ALA A 121 -17.52 -20.48 11.09
CA ALA A 121 -17.20 -19.13 11.51
C ALA A 121 -15.68 -18.84 11.43
N ARG A 122 -14.86 -19.79 11.89
CA ARG A 122 -13.39 -19.67 11.87
C ARG A 122 -12.79 -19.58 10.48
N LYS A 123 -13.27 -20.37 9.53
CA LYS A 123 -12.73 -20.33 8.16
C LYS A 123 -12.93 -18.96 7.53
N GLU A 124 -14.06 -18.33 7.84
CA GLU A 124 -14.36 -17.02 7.31
C GLU A 124 -13.53 -15.94 8.03
N THR A 125 -13.40 -15.97 9.37
CA THR A 125 -12.55 -15.01 10.10
C THR A 125 -11.07 -15.15 9.75
N LEU A 126 -10.58 -16.36 9.51
CA LEU A 126 -9.21 -16.61 9.06
C LEU A 126 -8.94 -16.06 7.66
N LYS A 127 -9.93 -16.13 6.76
CA LYS A 127 -9.81 -15.54 5.41
C LYS A 127 -9.77 -14.02 5.48
N ASP A 128 -10.53 -13.46 6.40
CA ASP A 128 -10.57 -12.02 6.65
C ASP A 128 -9.22 -11.55 7.22
N SER A 129 -8.70 -12.21 8.26
CA SER A 129 -7.34 -11.94 8.78
C SER A 129 -6.23 -12.09 7.73
N ALA A 130 -6.29 -13.12 6.88
CA ALA A 130 -5.33 -13.28 5.79
C ALA A 130 -5.34 -12.08 4.81
N ARG A 131 -6.53 -11.50 4.56
CA ARG A 131 -6.69 -10.32 3.72
C ARG A 131 -6.04 -9.09 4.37
N ASP A 132 -6.25 -8.92 5.68
CA ASP A 132 -5.73 -7.76 6.42
C ASP A 132 -4.20 -7.81 6.48
N ILE A 133 -3.62 -8.98 6.79
CA ILE A 133 -2.16 -9.15 6.80
C ILE A 133 -1.57 -8.83 5.41
N ALA A 134 -2.19 -9.32 4.33
CA ALA A 134 -1.73 -9.02 2.97
C ALA A 134 -1.84 -7.53 2.63
N PHE A 135 -2.86 -6.85 3.16
CA PHE A 135 -3.03 -5.41 2.99
C PHE A 135 -1.97 -4.61 3.75
N TYR A 136 -1.77 -4.90 5.04
CA TYR A 136 -0.72 -4.26 5.85
C TYR A 136 0.67 -4.46 5.25
N ASN A 137 0.99 -5.68 4.80
CA ASN A 137 2.25 -5.97 4.10
C ASN A 137 2.42 -5.14 2.82
N CYS A 138 1.31 -4.90 2.09
CA CYS A 138 1.33 -4.04 0.91
C CYS A 138 1.56 -2.56 1.28
N LEU A 139 0.92 -2.07 2.35
CA LEU A 139 1.08 -0.68 2.82
C LEU A 139 2.50 -0.42 3.33
N GLU A 140 3.03 -1.33 4.13
CA GLU A 140 4.39 -1.26 4.64
C GLU A 140 5.41 -1.20 3.49
N ALA A 141 5.20 -2.00 2.43
CA ALA A 141 6.10 -2.03 1.29
C ALA A 141 6.21 -0.68 0.55
N PHE A 142 5.18 0.18 0.58
CA PHE A 142 5.26 1.54 0.01
C PHE A 142 6.21 2.46 0.78
N THR A 143 6.40 2.21 2.08
CA THR A 143 7.30 3.00 2.94
C THR A 143 8.72 2.44 3.00
N SER A 144 9.01 1.42 2.21
CA SER A 144 10.35 0.84 2.10
C SER A 144 11.40 1.84 1.59
N VAL A 145 12.53 1.89 2.30
CA VAL A 145 13.74 2.66 1.94
C VAL A 145 14.77 1.81 1.18
N GLY A 146 14.57 0.48 1.13
CA GLY A 146 15.49 -0.43 0.46
C GLY A 146 15.22 -1.89 0.80
N LYS A 147 16.10 -2.75 0.29
CA LYS A 147 16.13 -4.18 0.61
C LYS A 147 17.30 -4.49 1.55
N LYS A 148 17.09 -5.35 2.54
CA LYS A 148 18.10 -5.81 3.48
C LYS A 148 18.00 -7.32 3.69
N GLU A 149 18.99 -8.05 3.17
CA GLU A 149 19.05 -9.51 3.28
C GLU A 149 19.05 -9.99 4.74
N ALA A 150 19.67 -9.23 5.65
CA ALA A 150 19.72 -9.56 7.08
C ALA A 150 18.35 -9.47 7.79
N ASN A 151 17.34 -8.81 7.19
CA ASN A 151 16.00 -8.75 7.76
C ASN A 151 15.18 -10.00 7.45
N TYR A 152 15.60 -10.82 6.47
CA TYR A 152 14.81 -11.98 6.07
C TYR A 152 14.78 -13.03 7.16
N ASP A 153 13.60 -13.30 7.69
CA ASP A 153 13.34 -14.41 8.60
C ASP A 153 12.16 -15.24 8.09
N ALA A 154 12.46 -16.43 7.59
CA ALA A 154 11.44 -17.36 7.11
C ALA A 154 10.57 -17.95 8.23
N LYS A 155 11.03 -17.94 9.49
CA LYS A 155 10.27 -18.48 10.64
C LYS A 155 9.25 -17.48 11.15
N GLU A 156 9.66 -16.22 11.27
CA GLU A 156 8.82 -15.14 11.77
C GLU A 156 8.03 -14.43 10.67
N SER A 157 8.10 -14.93 9.42
CA SER A 157 7.40 -14.36 8.25
C SER A 157 7.81 -12.91 7.98
N VAL A 158 9.10 -12.59 8.12
CA VAL A 158 9.63 -11.24 7.87
C VAL A 158 10.28 -11.18 6.48
N PRO A 159 9.80 -10.30 5.57
CA PRO A 159 10.35 -10.18 4.21
C PRO A 159 11.68 -9.41 4.20
N GLN A 160 12.35 -9.37 3.04
CA GLN A 160 13.61 -8.64 2.85
C GLN A 160 13.45 -7.10 2.82
N THR A 161 12.22 -6.62 2.95
CA THR A 161 11.88 -5.20 2.95
C THR A 161 12.52 -4.48 4.15
N ASN A 162 13.11 -3.31 3.91
CA ASN A 162 13.56 -2.40 4.97
C ASN A 162 12.61 -1.19 5.03
N PRO A 163 11.55 -1.21 5.85
CA PRO A 163 10.60 -0.10 5.99
C PRO A 163 11.22 1.08 6.74
N ILE A 164 10.72 2.28 6.48
CA ILE A 164 11.27 3.52 7.07
C ILE A 164 11.19 3.57 8.60
N ALA A 165 10.23 2.86 9.20
CA ALA A 165 10.05 2.80 10.64
C ALA A 165 11.19 2.03 11.35
N THR A 166 11.71 0.97 10.73
CA THR A 166 12.74 0.09 11.33
C THR A 166 14.14 0.35 10.79
N ALA A 167 14.26 1.03 9.65
CA ALA A 167 15.54 1.39 9.06
C ALA A 167 16.37 2.30 9.98
N THR A 168 17.69 2.12 9.94
CA THR A 168 18.63 3.01 10.66
C THR A 168 18.74 4.38 9.98
N ASN A 169 19.10 5.44 10.72
CA ASN A 169 19.26 6.78 10.11
C ASN A 169 20.27 6.77 8.95
N THR A 170 21.34 5.98 9.04
CA THR A 170 22.30 5.81 7.93
C THR A 170 21.65 5.24 6.67
N GLU A 171 20.80 4.23 6.80
CA GLU A 171 20.07 3.64 5.66
C GLU A 171 19.04 4.63 5.08
N LYS A 172 18.32 5.37 5.93
CA LYS A 172 17.38 6.41 5.49
C LYS A 172 18.07 7.54 4.75
N SER A 173 19.19 8.04 5.26
CA SER A 173 20.02 9.07 4.62
C SER A 173 20.54 8.61 3.26
N ALA A 174 21.06 7.38 3.17
CA ALA A 174 21.52 6.80 1.92
C ALA A 174 20.38 6.68 0.89
N TRP A 175 19.18 6.28 1.32
CA TRP A 175 17.99 6.26 0.47
C TRP A 175 17.61 7.66 0.00
N GLN A 176 17.54 8.65 0.89
CA GLN A 176 17.21 10.04 0.59
C GLN A 176 18.19 10.66 -0.42
N ASP A 177 19.48 10.40 -0.28
CA ASP A 177 20.52 10.89 -1.18
C ASP A 177 20.55 10.12 -2.50
N GLY A 178 20.27 8.81 -2.44
CA GLY A 178 19.98 7.97 -3.59
C GLY A 178 18.80 8.49 -4.43
N ASN A 179 17.82 9.14 -3.80
CA ASN A 179 16.52 9.41 -4.39
C ASN A 179 16.14 10.90 -4.40
N GLY A 180 17.10 11.81 -4.60
CA GLY A 180 16.82 13.26 -4.61
C GLY A 180 15.81 13.76 -5.66
N ASP A 181 15.48 12.98 -6.69
CA ASP A 181 14.41 13.26 -7.67
C ASP A 181 13.11 12.50 -7.38
N ARG A 182 13.06 11.74 -6.27
CA ARG A 182 11.96 10.85 -5.88
C ARG A 182 11.56 10.95 -4.41
N VAL A 183 12.33 11.64 -3.59
CA VAL A 183 12.05 11.92 -2.18
C VAL A 183 11.97 13.42 -2.00
N PHE A 184 10.81 13.90 -1.53
CA PHE A 184 10.56 15.33 -1.33
C PHE A 184 10.06 15.62 0.08
N PHE A 185 10.37 16.82 0.55
CA PHE A 185 9.86 17.37 1.79
C PHE A 185 9.04 18.62 1.44
N ASN A 186 7.75 18.62 1.74
CA ASN A 186 6.76 19.60 1.28
C ASN A 186 6.78 19.74 -0.25
N ALA A 187 7.38 20.82 -0.76
CA ALA A 187 7.61 21.08 -2.19
C ALA A 187 9.02 21.63 -2.45
N ALA A 188 9.89 21.66 -1.43
CA ALA A 188 11.12 22.42 -1.42
C ALA A 188 12.34 21.53 -1.20
N ASN A 189 13.26 21.52 -2.17
CA ASN A 189 14.53 20.83 -2.05
C ASN A 189 15.44 21.44 -0.95
N GLY A 190 15.14 22.67 -0.48
CA GLY A 190 15.93 23.36 0.55
C GLY A 190 15.70 22.88 1.98
N ILE A 191 14.64 22.07 2.22
CA ILE A 191 14.39 21.45 3.53
C ILE A 191 15.28 20.20 3.72
N LYS A 192 15.67 19.57 2.62
CA LYS A 192 16.49 18.36 2.63
C LYS A 192 17.88 18.67 3.19
N VAL A 193 18.27 17.96 4.24
CA VAL A 193 19.63 17.93 4.79
C VAL A 193 20.35 16.69 4.24
N ALA A 194 21.38 16.90 3.42
CA ALA A 194 22.15 15.80 2.82
C ALA A 194 22.87 14.98 3.91
N GLY A 195 22.86 13.65 3.79
CA GLY A 195 23.45 12.74 4.77
C GLY A 195 22.67 12.59 6.08
N ASP A 196 21.58 13.33 6.29
CA ASP A 196 20.82 13.32 7.53
C ASP A 196 19.29 13.37 7.29
N PHE A 197 18.67 12.20 7.32
CA PHE A 197 17.22 12.07 7.15
C PHE A 197 16.46 12.67 8.34
N ASP A 198 16.86 12.34 9.57
CA ASP A 198 16.21 12.86 10.77
C ASP A 198 16.36 14.39 10.89
N GLY A 199 17.49 14.94 10.43
CA GLY A 199 17.68 16.38 10.27
C GLY A 199 16.73 17.01 9.24
N SER A 200 16.43 16.30 8.14
CA SER A 200 15.45 16.74 7.13
C SER A 200 14.02 16.74 7.68
N ILE A 201 13.69 15.76 8.52
CA ILE A 201 12.41 15.70 9.25
C ILE A 201 12.30 16.84 10.26
N THR A 202 13.35 17.11 11.03
CA THR A 202 13.38 18.24 11.97
C THR A 202 13.19 19.59 11.25
N ALA A 203 13.87 19.78 10.11
CA ALA A 203 13.72 20.96 9.27
C ALA A 203 12.30 21.07 8.69
N LEU A 204 11.66 19.95 8.34
CA LEU A 204 10.28 19.91 7.87
C LEU A 204 9.29 20.37 8.96
N GLN A 205 9.48 19.93 10.21
CA GLN A 205 8.64 20.34 11.34
C GLN A 205 8.75 21.85 11.62
N ALA A 206 9.93 22.43 11.42
CA ALA A 206 10.14 23.87 11.55
C ALA A 206 9.63 24.69 10.34
N ALA A 207 9.35 24.05 9.21
CA ALA A 207 8.92 24.73 8.00
C ALA A 207 7.46 25.23 8.08
N SER A 208 7.14 26.24 7.27
CA SER A 208 5.75 26.63 7.03
C SER A 208 5.03 25.55 6.22
N GLN A 209 3.77 25.31 6.55
CA GLN A 209 2.93 24.37 5.81
C GLN A 209 2.70 24.90 4.38
N PRO A 210 3.01 24.13 3.32
CA PRO A 210 2.68 24.50 1.95
C PRO A 210 1.17 24.33 1.71
N THR A 211 0.68 24.77 0.56
CA THR A 211 -0.65 24.35 0.07
C THR A 211 -0.57 22.97 -0.58
N ALA A 212 -1.65 22.18 -0.54
CA ALA A 212 -1.66 20.84 -1.12
C ALA A 212 -1.49 20.88 -2.64
N SER A 213 -2.11 21.86 -3.29
CA SER A 213 -1.97 22.12 -4.73
C SER A 213 -0.50 22.36 -5.14
N GLN A 214 0.27 23.14 -4.37
CA GLN A 214 1.70 23.36 -4.63
C GLN A 214 2.50 22.06 -4.58
N VAL A 215 2.29 21.24 -3.55
CA VAL A 215 2.97 19.95 -3.39
C VAL A 215 2.63 18.99 -4.53
N LEU A 216 1.34 18.81 -4.83
CA LEU A 216 0.87 17.91 -5.87
C LEU A 216 1.35 18.31 -7.27
N ASN A 217 1.32 19.61 -7.59
CA ASN A 217 1.83 20.12 -8.88
C ASN A 217 3.34 19.89 -9.00
N LYS A 218 4.10 20.14 -7.92
CA LYS A 218 5.55 19.91 -7.90
C LYS A 218 5.91 18.44 -8.10
N ILE A 219 5.28 17.54 -7.36
CA ILE A 219 5.52 16.08 -7.48
C ILE A 219 5.19 15.61 -8.90
N LYS A 220 4.06 16.06 -9.45
CA LYS A 220 3.66 15.72 -10.83
C LYS A 220 4.68 16.22 -11.86
N ASP A 221 5.15 17.46 -11.72
CA ASP A 221 6.15 18.02 -12.64
C ASP A 221 7.46 17.22 -12.59
N GLU A 222 7.93 16.87 -11.39
CA GLU A 222 9.13 16.05 -11.24
C GLU A 222 8.93 14.61 -11.76
N ALA A 223 7.74 14.04 -11.61
CA ALA A 223 7.39 12.74 -12.19
C ALA A 223 7.43 12.74 -13.72
N GLN A 224 7.02 13.85 -14.36
CA GLN A 224 6.94 13.97 -15.83
C GLN A 224 8.24 14.39 -16.49
N ARG A 225 9.16 15.05 -15.76
CA ARG A 225 10.44 15.51 -16.30
C ARG A 225 11.32 14.34 -16.73
N ARG A 226 11.84 14.43 -17.96
CA ARG A 226 12.84 13.51 -18.51
C ARG A 226 14.11 14.28 -18.77
N ASN A 227 15.26 13.74 -18.36
CA ASN A 227 16.54 14.28 -18.75
C ASN A 227 17.36 13.18 -19.44
N ARG A 228 17.55 13.31 -20.77
CA ARG A 228 18.33 12.38 -21.58
C ARG A 228 19.85 12.58 -21.45
N ILE A 229 20.28 13.68 -20.81
CA ILE A 229 21.70 13.98 -20.59
C ILE A 229 22.32 12.90 -19.70
N THR A 230 23.56 12.52 -19.95
CA THR A 230 24.36 11.62 -19.10
C THR A 230 24.94 12.40 -17.91
N GLY A 231 24.91 11.85 -16.69
CA GLY A 231 25.46 12.48 -15.49
C GLY A 231 24.51 12.46 -14.27
N PRO A 232 24.91 13.10 -13.14
CA PRO A 232 24.18 13.05 -11.86
C PRO A 232 22.78 13.70 -11.90
N THR A 233 22.53 14.58 -12.88
CA THR A 233 21.23 15.23 -13.11
C THR A 233 20.29 14.42 -14.01
N SER A 234 20.71 13.22 -14.43
CA SER A 234 19.96 12.39 -15.35
C SER A 234 18.81 11.68 -14.65
N ARG A 235 17.61 11.84 -15.21
CA ARG A 235 16.35 11.39 -14.58
C ARG A 235 15.44 10.74 -15.60
N TYR A 236 14.76 9.69 -15.14
CA TYR A 236 13.74 8.99 -15.89
C TYR A 236 12.38 9.53 -15.51
N ALA A 237 11.48 9.72 -16.48
CA ALA A 237 10.08 9.98 -16.12
C ALA A 237 9.47 8.74 -15.49
N ILE A 238 8.52 8.97 -14.60
CA ILE A 238 7.67 7.91 -14.06
C ILE A 238 6.73 7.46 -15.16
N ARG A 239 6.59 6.15 -15.31
CA ARG A 239 5.63 5.57 -16.24
C ARG A 239 4.20 5.86 -15.74
N PRO A 240 3.34 6.53 -16.52
CA PRO A 240 1.95 6.73 -16.13
C PRO A 240 1.19 5.40 -16.20
N ILE A 241 0.14 5.28 -15.40
CA ILE A 241 -0.73 4.08 -15.34
C ILE A 241 -1.62 4.04 -16.59
N ARG A 242 -2.13 5.21 -16.99
CA ARG A 242 -2.94 5.38 -18.20
C ARG A 242 -2.54 6.67 -18.87
N GLY A 243 -2.68 6.70 -20.19
CA GLY A 243 -2.49 7.94 -20.91
C GLY A 243 -2.55 7.77 -22.42
N SER A 244 -3.04 8.82 -23.08
CA SER A 244 -2.98 8.98 -24.52
C SER A 244 -2.44 10.37 -24.82
N GLY A 245 -1.35 10.43 -25.59
CA GLY A 245 -0.64 11.67 -25.89
C GLY A 245 -0.19 12.43 -24.63
N ASN A 246 -0.73 13.63 -24.44
CA ASN A 246 -0.37 14.52 -23.34
C ASN A 246 -1.16 14.29 -22.04
N ARG A 247 -2.22 13.46 -22.08
CA ARG A 247 -2.97 13.10 -20.87
C ARG A 247 -2.29 11.91 -20.20
N LYS A 248 -1.74 12.13 -19.02
CA LYS A 248 -1.04 11.12 -18.22
C LYS A 248 -1.69 11.03 -16.86
N GLU A 249 -2.03 9.81 -16.45
CA GLU A 249 -2.67 9.51 -15.19
C GLU A 249 -1.70 8.78 -14.24
N PHE A 250 -1.71 9.21 -12.98
CA PHE A 250 -0.94 8.63 -11.88
C PHE A 250 -1.84 8.35 -10.69
N LEU A 251 -1.43 7.41 -9.83
CA LEU A 251 -2.12 7.08 -8.58
C LEU A 251 -1.38 7.76 -7.44
N VAL A 252 -2.11 8.34 -6.50
CA VAL A 252 -1.55 8.92 -5.29
C VAL A 252 -2.28 8.28 -4.12
N LEU A 253 -1.52 7.62 -3.24
CA LEU A 253 -2.04 6.98 -2.04
C LEU A 253 -1.67 7.83 -0.83
N VAL A 254 -2.67 8.14 0.00
CA VAL A 254 -2.54 9.01 1.18
C VAL A 254 -3.39 8.48 2.33
N GLY A 255 -2.95 8.74 3.56
CA GLY A 255 -3.76 8.55 4.77
C GLY A 255 -4.82 9.64 4.94
N THR A 256 -5.74 9.43 5.88
CA THR A 256 -6.88 10.30 6.16
C THR A 256 -6.47 11.73 6.48
N LYS A 257 -5.42 11.93 7.29
CA LYS A 257 -4.98 13.29 7.65
C LYS A 257 -4.54 14.11 6.43
N VAL A 258 -3.77 13.50 5.54
CA VAL A 258 -3.31 14.13 4.31
C VAL A 258 -4.46 14.31 3.33
N PHE A 259 -5.38 13.36 3.26
CA PHE A 259 -6.56 13.45 2.42
C PHE A 259 -7.44 14.65 2.81
N ASN A 260 -7.71 14.83 4.10
CA ASN A 260 -8.46 15.98 4.62
C ASN A 260 -7.75 17.31 4.32
N TRP A 261 -6.42 17.34 4.40
CA TRP A 261 -5.63 18.53 4.03
C TRP A 261 -5.74 18.85 2.53
N ILE A 262 -5.69 17.84 1.66
CA ILE A 262 -5.88 17.98 0.20
C ILE A 262 -7.30 18.44 -0.11
N GLU A 263 -8.31 17.84 0.52
CA GLU A 263 -9.70 18.21 0.31
C GLU A 263 -9.94 19.67 0.70
N ASN A 264 -9.25 20.14 1.74
CA ASN A 264 -9.44 21.48 2.27
C ASN A 264 -8.80 22.61 1.45
N ASP A 265 -7.91 22.29 0.51
CA ASP A 265 -7.21 23.25 -0.34
C ASP A 265 -8.17 24.04 -1.26
N GLU A 266 -8.00 25.36 -1.26
CA GLU A 266 -8.89 26.29 -1.97
C GLU A 266 -8.83 26.11 -3.50
N GLU A 267 -7.64 25.89 -4.08
CA GLU A 267 -7.46 25.71 -5.53
C GLU A 267 -8.15 24.40 -5.98
N ILE A 268 -8.01 23.36 -5.16
CA ILE A 268 -8.63 22.05 -5.42
C ILE A 268 -10.16 22.17 -5.34
N LYS A 269 -10.70 22.81 -4.30
CA LYS A 269 -12.14 23.08 -4.16
C LYS A 269 -12.69 23.89 -5.33
N GLU A 270 -11.99 24.92 -5.76
CA GLU A 270 -12.40 25.75 -6.90
C GLU A 270 -12.40 24.96 -8.21
N PHE A 271 -11.38 24.14 -8.45
CA PHE A 271 -11.32 23.24 -9.61
C PHE A 271 -12.56 22.33 -9.69
N TYR A 272 -12.99 21.78 -8.55
CA TYR A 272 -14.20 20.96 -8.49
C TYR A 272 -15.49 21.75 -8.70
N LYS A 273 -15.61 22.96 -8.12
CA LYS A 273 -16.77 23.83 -8.36
C LYS A 273 -16.94 24.13 -9.85
N HIS A 274 -15.85 24.34 -10.58
CA HIS A 274 -15.89 24.53 -12.03
C HIS A 274 -16.24 23.24 -12.79
N ALA A 275 -15.71 22.09 -12.38
CA ALA A 275 -15.99 20.80 -13.02
C ALA A 275 -17.44 20.32 -12.80
N ALA A 276 -18.04 20.62 -11.64
CA ALA A 276 -19.40 20.23 -11.25
C ALA A 276 -20.51 20.88 -12.10
N ARG A 277 -20.20 21.93 -12.88
CA ARG A 277 -21.14 22.54 -13.84
C ARG A 277 -21.61 21.56 -14.92
N ASN A 278 -20.93 20.41 -15.08
CA ASN A 278 -21.27 19.37 -16.04
C ASN A 278 -22.31 18.34 -15.52
N GLY A 279 -22.94 18.55 -14.35
CA GLY A 279 -24.14 17.82 -13.91
C GLY A 279 -24.10 17.29 -12.47
N ILE A 280 -25.24 17.38 -11.77
CA ILE A 280 -25.40 17.06 -10.34
C ILE A 280 -25.14 15.58 -10.00
N LYS A 281 -25.53 14.62 -10.85
CA LYS A 281 -25.32 13.17 -10.60
C LYS A 281 -23.85 12.74 -10.66
N ASN A 282 -23.00 13.53 -11.30
CA ASN A 282 -21.55 13.31 -11.39
C ASN A 282 -20.77 14.26 -10.47
N ASN A 283 -21.48 15.02 -9.62
CA ASN A 283 -20.84 15.96 -8.72
C ASN A 283 -20.28 15.21 -7.52
N ARG A 284 -18.98 14.95 -7.58
CA ARG A 284 -18.24 14.18 -6.58
C ARG A 284 -18.16 14.85 -5.21
N TYR A 285 -18.52 16.12 -5.11
CA TYR A 285 -18.65 16.79 -3.81
C TYR A 285 -19.74 16.16 -2.91
N PHE A 286 -20.71 15.45 -3.50
CA PHE A 286 -21.77 14.74 -2.76
C PHE A 286 -21.58 13.21 -2.73
N GLN A 287 -20.50 12.71 -3.32
CA GLN A 287 -20.16 11.30 -3.38
C GLN A 287 -18.76 11.13 -2.80
N ASP A 288 -18.70 10.57 -1.61
CA ASP A 288 -17.44 10.22 -0.97
C ASP A 288 -16.57 9.32 -1.88
N GLY A 289 -15.25 9.48 -1.81
CA GLY A 289 -14.26 8.71 -2.57
C GLY A 289 -13.18 9.54 -3.28
N ASP A 290 -12.41 8.88 -4.17
CA ASP A 290 -11.13 9.42 -4.68
C ASP A 290 -11.17 10.86 -5.24
N ILE A 291 -10.16 11.69 -4.94
CA ILE A 291 -10.00 13.03 -5.50
C ILE A 291 -9.27 12.93 -6.86
N LYS A 292 -9.84 13.48 -7.94
CA LYS A 292 -9.19 13.65 -9.25
C LYS A 292 -8.71 15.09 -9.49
N TYR A 293 -7.40 15.30 -9.50
CA TYR A 293 -6.80 16.62 -9.71
C TYR A 293 -5.71 16.58 -10.78
N LYS A 294 -5.88 17.33 -11.89
CA LYS A 294 -4.89 17.49 -12.98
C LYS A 294 -4.24 16.15 -13.43
N GLY A 295 -4.98 15.05 -13.52
CA GLY A 295 -4.46 13.73 -13.93
C GLY A 295 -3.87 12.89 -12.78
N LEU A 296 -4.05 13.31 -11.54
CA LEU A 296 -3.78 12.53 -10.34
C LEU A 296 -5.09 11.91 -9.86
N ASN A 297 -5.08 10.60 -9.62
CA ASN A 297 -6.13 9.89 -8.90
C ASN A 297 -5.65 9.72 -7.46
N ILE A 298 -6.16 10.53 -6.54
CA ILE A 298 -5.80 10.56 -5.13
C ILE A 298 -6.81 9.70 -4.37
N ARG A 299 -6.32 8.63 -3.77
CA ARG A 299 -7.13 7.66 -3.04
C ARG A 299 -6.76 7.69 -1.57
N GLU A 300 -7.78 7.77 -0.73
CA GLU A 300 -7.65 7.64 0.71
C GLU A 300 -7.48 6.17 1.09
N ILE A 301 -6.52 5.90 1.95
CA ILE A 301 -6.35 4.64 2.66
C ILE A 301 -6.07 5.00 4.13
N PRO A 302 -7.08 4.92 5.02
CA PRO A 302 -6.94 5.38 6.40
C PRO A 302 -5.76 4.75 7.15
N GLU A 303 -5.50 3.46 6.94
CA GLU A 303 -4.45 2.68 7.59
C GLU A 303 -3.04 3.15 7.21
N MET A 304 -2.89 3.94 6.14
CA MET A 304 -1.61 4.55 5.80
C MET A 304 -1.12 5.55 6.85
N ASP A 305 -2.02 6.13 7.65
CA ASP A 305 -1.62 7.07 8.70
C ASP A 305 -0.81 6.41 9.82
N GLU A 306 -0.92 5.09 9.98
CA GLU A 306 -0.13 4.30 10.94
C GLU A 306 1.38 4.29 10.57
N PHE A 307 1.69 4.48 9.29
CA PHE A 307 3.07 4.46 8.79
C PHE A 307 3.71 5.86 8.71
N ASN A 308 3.05 6.89 9.25
CA ASN A 308 3.62 8.23 9.32
C ASN A 308 4.79 8.27 10.31
N ILE A 309 5.84 9.00 9.93
CA ILE A 309 7.08 9.11 10.72
C ILE A 309 6.84 9.86 12.04
N ALA A 310 5.94 10.84 12.02
CA ALA A 310 5.56 11.64 13.16
C ALA A 310 4.08 12.03 13.07
N SER A 311 3.48 12.42 14.19
CA SER A 311 2.05 12.75 14.26
C SER A 311 1.65 13.95 13.40
N ASP A 312 2.59 14.87 13.21
CA ASP A 312 2.51 16.14 12.46
C ASP A 312 3.08 16.02 11.04
N ILE A 313 3.46 14.82 10.59
CA ILE A 313 4.01 14.59 9.27
C ILE A 313 3.16 13.56 8.54
N GLY A 314 2.59 13.99 7.42
CA GLY A 314 1.88 13.13 6.50
C GLY A 314 2.78 12.57 5.41
N THR A 315 2.47 11.37 4.93
CA THR A 315 3.17 10.72 3.82
C THR A 315 2.29 10.64 2.58
N ILE A 316 2.84 11.10 1.44
CA ILE A 316 2.22 11.00 0.11
C ILE A 316 3.02 9.99 -0.72
N ASN A 317 2.37 8.90 -1.12
CA ASN A 317 2.94 7.88 -1.99
C ASN A 317 2.40 8.04 -3.41
N PHE A 318 3.16 8.74 -4.25
CA PHE A 318 2.84 8.90 -5.66
C PHE A 318 3.37 7.70 -6.45
N CYS A 319 2.48 7.04 -7.18
CA CYS A 319 2.72 5.79 -7.87
C CYS A 319 2.45 5.91 -9.37
N GLY A 320 3.42 5.47 -10.16
CA GLY A 320 3.26 5.15 -11.57
C GLY A 320 2.92 3.68 -11.78
N ALA A 321 3.03 3.23 -13.03
CA ALA A 321 3.03 1.81 -13.32
C ALA A 321 4.30 1.15 -12.77
N GLN A 322 4.20 -0.09 -12.26
CA GLN A 322 5.33 -0.87 -11.77
C GLN A 322 6.03 -0.25 -10.54
N SER A 323 5.27 0.43 -9.66
CA SER A 323 5.79 1.02 -8.42
C SER A 323 6.01 0.00 -7.32
N LEU A 324 5.27 -1.11 -7.32
CA LEU A 324 5.40 -2.21 -6.37
C LEU A 324 5.42 -3.53 -7.12
N ALA A 325 6.09 -4.54 -6.56
CA ALA A 325 6.06 -5.90 -7.06
C ALA A 325 5.46 -6.83 -5.99
N LEU A 326 4.58 -7.73 -6.44
CA LEU A 326 4.02 -8.81 -5.65
C LEU A 326 4.54 -10.13 -6.21
N ALA A 327 5.35 -10.83 -5.43
CA ALA A 327 5.83 -12.16 -5.74
C ALA A 327 4.88 -13.18 -5.08
N VAL A 328 4.32 -14.11 -5.86
CA VAL A 328 3.42 -15.16 -5.36
C VAL A 328 4.01 -16.53 -5.69
N GLY A 329 4.24 -17.34 -4.66
CA GLY A 329 4.64 -18.74 -4.79
C GLY A 329 3.51 -19.73 -4.52
N GLN A 330 2.56 -19.38 -3.64
CA GLN A 330 1.38 -20.19 -3.38
C GLN A 330 0.22 -19.26 -3.02
N ARG A 331 -0.94 -19.47 -3.66
CA ARG A 331 -2.17 -18.74 -3.30
C ARG A 331 -2.77 -19.30 -2.03
N LEU A 332 -3.59 -18.49 -1.34
CA LEU A 332 -4.27 -18.88 -0.11
C LEU A 332 -4.87 -20.29 -0.18
N ARG A 333 -4.37 -21.20 0.67
CA ARG A 333 -4.84 -22.57 0.81
C ARG A 333 -5.31 -22.80 2.25
N HIS A 334 -6.44 -23.48 2.41
CA HIS A 334 -6.89 -23.91 3.72
C HIS A 334 -6.21 -25.22 4.13
N THR A 335 -5.73 -25.28 5.37
CA THR A 335 -5.14 -26.46 5.99
C THR A 335 -6.01 -26.96 7.13
N LYS A 336 -5.84 -28.23 7.47
CA LYS A 336 -6.44 -28.85 8.65
C LYS A 336 -5.32 -29.41 9.50
N ARG A 337 -5.54 -29.44 10.81
CA ARG A 337 -4.61 -30.08 11.75
C ARG A 337 -4.69 -31.61 11.56
N ASP A 338 -3.55 -32.23 11.26
CA ASP A 338 -3.45 -33.69 11.11
C ASP A 338 -3.38 -34.41 12.46
N GLU A 339 -2.67 -33.84 13.45
CA GLU A 339 -2.58 -34.40 14.81
C GLU A 339 -3.76 -33.94 15.68
N THR A 340 -4.90 -34.55 15.49
CA THR A 340 -6.06 -34.38 16.38
C THR A 340 -5.88 -35.32 17.57
N ASP A 341 -5.77 -34.81 18.80
CA ASP A 341 -5.69 -35.60 20.05
C ASP A 341 -6.84 -36.61 20.14
N TYR A 342 -6.69 -37.78 19.51
CA TYR A 342 -7.74 -38.76 19.23
C TYR A 342 -9.07 -38.15 18.74
N GLY A 343 -9.02 -37.08 17.94
CA GLY A 343 -10.20 -36.37 17.45
C GLY A 343 -10.91 -35.48 18.48
N PHE A 344 -10.33 -35.28 19.66
CA PHE A 344 -10.83 -34.38 20.69
C PHE A 344 -10.57 -32.91 20.35
N ILE A 345 -9.42 -32.62 19.73
CA ILE A 345 -9.05 -31.29 19.25
C ILE A 345 -9.11 -31.28 17.73
N SER A 346 -9.82 -30.31 17.17
CA SER A 346 -9.85 -30.04 15.72
C SER A 346 -9.29 -28.65 15.42
N GLY A 347 -8.57 -28.51 14.31
CA GLY A 347 -7.95 -27.25 13.92
C GLY A 347 -8.13 -26.96 12.44
N VAL A 348 -8.33 -25.69 12.12
CA VAL A 348 -8.34 -25.17 10.74
C VAL A 348 -7.32 -24.04 10.66
N GLY A 349 -6.62 -23.96 9.53
CA GLY A 349 -5.65 -22.90 9.27
C GLY A 349 -5.68 -22.46 7.82
N PHE A 350 -4.86 -21.45 7.53
CA PHE A 350 -4.52 -21.07 6.17
C PHE A 350 -3.01 -21.00 5.99
N GLU A 351 -2.58 -21.10 4.74
CA GLU A 351 -1.20 -20.86 4.34
C GLU A 351 -1.18 -20.16 2.97
N GLU A 352 -0.29 -19.19 2.85
CA GLU A 352 0.00 -18.47 1.61
C GLU A 352 1.50 -18.21 1.52
N LEU A 353 2.04 -18.12 0.30
CA LEU A 353 3.45 -17.79 0.07
C LEU A 353 3.50 -16.59 -0.86
N TYR A 354 3.83 -15.43 -0.31
CA TYR A 354 3.92 -14.18 -1.07
C TYR A 354 4.94 -13.21 -0.46
N SER A 355 5.27 -12.13 -1.17
CA SER A 355 5.97 -10.97 -0.63
C SER A 355 5.64 -9.73 -1.46
N TYR A 356 5.40 -8.60 -0.78
CA TYR A 356 5.28 -7.28 -1.39
C TYR A 356 6.58 -6.53 -1.21
N GLU A 357 7.21 -6.11 -2.31
CA GLU A 357 8.46 -5.35 -2.24
C GLU A 357 8.47 -4.19 -3.24
N LYS A 358 9.13 -3.11 -2.83
CA LYS A 358 9.37 -1.95 -3.68
C LYS A 358 10.60 -2.18 -4.55
N PRO A 359 10.49 -2.17 -5.89
CA PRO A 359 11.62 -2.37 -6.77
C PRO A 359 12.60 -1.19 -6.72
N PHE A 360 13.87 -1.53 -6.56
CA PHE A 360 14.99 -0.59 -6.66
C PHE A 360 15.92 -0.99 -7.81
N TYR A 361 16.44 0.00 -8.53
CA TYR A 361 17.55 -0.20 -9.44
C TYR A 361 18.83 -0.39 -8.61
N GLY A 362 19.53 -1.50 -8.82
CA GLY A 362 20.80 -1.81 -8.15
C GLY A 362 21.96 -0.94 -8.63
N ASP A 363 21.79 -0.23 -9.74
CA ASP A 363 22.81 0.64 -10.33
C ASP A 363 22.16 1.94 -10.85
N LYS A 364 22.67 3.08 -10.39
CA LYS A 364 22.45 4.37 -11.06
C LYS A 364 23.51 4.45 -12.14
N ASN A 365 23.14 4.74 -13.38
CA ASN A 365 24.07 5.01 -14.51
C ASN A 365 25.05 6.17 -14.24
N VAL A 366 25.99 5.98 -13.31
CA VAL A 366 27.06 6.85 -12.89
C VAL A 366 28.24 5.90 -12.70
N ASP A 367 29.41 6.27 -13.21
CA ASP A 367 30.66 5.52 -13.01
C ASP A 367 31.13 5.63 -11.54
N GLU A 368 30.30 5.21 -10.58
CA GLU A 368 30.56 5.22 -9.13
C GLU A 368 30.74 3.79 -8.61
N ILE A 369 31.63 3.62 -7.63
CA ILE A 369 32.07 2.32 -7.09
C ILE A 369 30.95 1.60 -6.31
N ALA A 370 29.94 2.32 -5.83
CA ALA A 370 28.77 1.78 -5.11
C ALA A 370 27.54 2.69 -5.32
N PRO A 371 26.88 2.61 -6.49
CA PRO A 371 25.77 3.48 -6.82
C PRO A 371 24.59 3.25 -5.86
N PRO A 372 24.03 4.29 -5.23
CA PRO A 372 22.94 4.12 -4.27
C PRO A 372 21.64 3.69 -4.96
N MET A 373 20.93 2.73 -4.34
CA MET A 373 19.69 2.14 -4.84
C MET A 373 18.63 3.20 -5.18
N LYS A 374 18.15 3.21 -6.43
CA LYS A 374 17.15 4.18 -6.91
C LYS A 374 15.76 3.55 -7.01
N GLN A 375 14.74 4.16 -6.41
CA GLN A 375 13.39 3.62 -6.44
C GLN A 375 12.72 3.73 -7.82
N MET A 376 12.01 2.68 -8.21
CA MET A 376 11.33 2.59 -9.49
C MET A 376 9.91 3.17 -9.41
N ASN A 377 9.60 4.09 -10.35
CA ASN A 377 8.26 4.63 -10.63
C ASN A 377 7.45 5.12 -9.41
N MET A 378 8.08 5.46 -8.29
CA MET A 378 7.42 5.94 -7.07
C MET A 378 8.08 7.23 -6.59
N ILE A 379 7.29 8.16 -6.05
CA ILE A 379 7.77 9.33 -5.31
C ILE A 379 7.18 9.25 -3.91
N ASN A 380 8.04 9.39 -2.90
CA ASN A 380 7.62 9.55 -1.51
C ASN A 380 7.77 11.03 -1.16
N CYS A 381 6.71 11.65 -0.67
CA CYS A 381 6.76 13.02 -0.21
C CYS A 381 6.25 13.12 1.22
N PHE A 382 7.04 13.74 2.08
CA PHE A 382 6.70 14.02 3.46
C PHE A 382 6.19 15.45 3.56
N VAL A 383 5.00 15.64 4.10
CA VAL A 383 4.36 16.94 4.23
C VAL A 383 4.11 17.24 5.69
N LYS A 384 4.35 18.48 6.10
CA LYS A 384 3.93 18.94 7.41
C LYS A 384 2.40 19.08 7.44
N LEU A 385 1.81 18.60 8.51
CA LEU A 385 0.40 18.73 8.83
C LEU A 385 0.27 19.58 10.10
N ASP A 386 -0.85 20.29 10.21
CA ASP A 386 -1.17 21.15 11.36
C ASP A 386 -1.93 20.38 12.46
#